data_AF-S0KQ91-F1
#
_entry.id   AF-S0KQ91-F1
#
_cell.length_a   1.000
_cell.length_b   1.000
_cell.length_c   1.000
_cell.angle_alpha   90.00
_cell.angle_beta   90.00
_cell.angle_gamma   90.00
#
_symmetry.space_group_name_H-M   'P 1'
#
loop_
_entity.id
_entity.type
_entity.pdbx_description
1 polymer ?
#
loop_
_entity_poly.entity_id
_entity_poly.type
_entity_poly.pdbx_seq_one_letter_code
_entity_poly.pdbx_strand_id
1 'polypeptide(L)' 'MEKSDGTFILPATLFGLLVGLMGDNVLLGLFLGITASVAIDIALNFWQEKN' A
#
# COMPACT_ATOMS: atom_id res chain seq x y z
N MET A 1 2.14 -13.06 16.79
CA MET A 1 2.64 -12.71 15.45
C MET A 1 3.02 -11.23 15.46
N GLU A 2 4.06 -10.85 14.73
CA GLU A 2 4.54 -9.45 14.68
C GLU A 2 3.63 -8.66 13.72
N LYS A 3 3.10 -7.52 14.18
CA LYS A 3 2.21 -6.66 13.39
C LYS A 3 2.96 -6.11 12.18
N SER A 4 2.29 -6.04 11.03
CA SER A 4 2.81 -5.28 9.89
C SER A 4 2.53 -3.80 10.13
N ASP A 5 3.57 -3.05 10.50
CA ASP A 5 3.54 -1.60 10.64
C ASP A 5 4.39 -0.97 9.52
N GLY A 6 3.75 -0.60 8.41
CA GLY A 6 4.39 0.14 7.32
C GLY A 6 5.31 -0.70 6.42
N THR A 7 5.31 -2.03 6.56
CA THR A 7 6.11 -2.94 5.71
C THR A 7 5.84 -2.73 4.23
N PHE A 8 4.59 -2.41 3.87
CA PHE A 8 4.15 -2.31 2.49
C PHE A 8 4.16 -0.89 1.92
N ILE A 9 4.60 0.11 2.70
CA ILE A 9 4.55 1.51 2.27
C ILE A 9 5.42 1.79 1.06
N LEU A 10 6.66 1.28 1.08
CA LEU A 10 7.61 1.48 0.00
C LEU A 10 7.18 0.76 -1.30
N PRO A 11 6.89 -0.56 -1.30
CA PRO A 11 6.49 -1.24 -2.52
C PRO A 11 5.14 -0.75 -3.07
N ALA A 12 4.14 -0.47 -2.22
CA ALA A 12 2.84 0.01 -2.69
C ALA A 12 2.92 1.44 -3.24
N THR A 13 3.71 2.32 -2.63
CA THR A 13 3.92 3.69 -3.15
C THR A 13 4.68 3.68 -4.47
N LEU A 14 5.71 2.84 -4.62
CA LEU A 14 6.43 2.68 -5.89
C LEU A 14 5.53 2.14 -7.00
N PHE A 15 4.69 1.15 -6.68
CA PHE A 15 3.72 0.63 -7.64
C PHE A 15 2.68 1.71 -8.03
N GLY A 16 2.15 2.43 -7.04
CA GLY A 16 1.23 3.55 -7.27
C GLY A 16 1.85 4.62 -8.17
N LEU A 17 3.12 4.96 -7.95
CA LEU A 17 3.86 5.89 -8.79
C LEU A 17 3.94 5.42 -10.25
N LEU A 18 4.25 4.13 -10.49
CA LEU A 18 4.29 3.54 -11.84
C LEU A 18 2.92 3.62 -12.53
N VAL A 19 1.85 3.30 -11.82
CA VAL A 19 0.47 3.40 -12.34
C VAL A 19 0.12 4.87 -12.65
N GLY A 20 0.50 5.80 -11.77
CA GLY A 20 0.29 7.23 -11.99
C GLY A 20 1.05 7.77 -13.20
N LEU A 21 2.28 7.31 -13.42
CA LEU A 21 3.08 7.65 -14.60
C LEU A 21 2.46 7.10 -15.89
N MET A 22 1.91 5.88 -15.87
CA MET A 22 1.21 5.30 -17.03
C MET A 22 -0.11 5.98 -17.35
N GLY A 23 -0.77 6.58 -16.35
CA GLY A 23 -2.06 7.28 -16.50
C GLY A 23 -1.95 8.80 -16.61
N ASP A 24 -0.75 9.34 -16.86
CA ASP A 24 -0.45 10.79 -16.91
C ASP A 24 -0.92 11.58 -15.66
N ASN A 25 -1.05 10.90 -14.51
CA ASN A 25 -1.48 11.50 -13.25
C ASN A 25 -0.71 10.90 -12.06
N VAL A 26 0.50 11.43 -11.87
CA VAL A 26 1.44 11.00 -10.81
C VAL A 26 0.87 11.19 -9.41
N LEU A 27 0.15 12.31 -9.17
CA LEU A 27 -0.47 12.61 -7.87
C LEU A 27 -1.52 11.56 -7.50
N LEU A 28 -2.37 11.18 -8.47
CA LEU A 28 -3.36 10.12 -8.26
C LEU A 28 -2.69 8.77 -7.99
N GLY A 29 -1.65 8.44 -8.74
CA GLY A 29 -0.89 7.21 -8.53
C GLY A 29 -0.24 7.11 -7.14
N LEU A 30 0.41 8.19 -6.68
CA LEU A 30 0.98 8.26 -5.33
C LEU A 30 -0.09 8.11 -4.25
N PHE A 31 -1.23 8.79 -4.41
CA PHE A 31 -2.36 8.70 -3.48
C PHE A 31 -2.89 7.26 -3.38
N LEU A 32 -3.05 6.58 -4.53
CA LEU A 32 -3.47 5.19 -4.59
C LEU A 32 -2.45 4.25 -3.95
N GLY A 33 -1.15 4.48 -4.18
CA GLY A 33 -0.08 3.66 -3.59
C GLY A 33 -0.04 3.73 -2.06
N ILE A 34 -0.16 4.92 -1.49
CA ILE A 34 -0.22 5.11 -0.03
C ILE A 34 -1.48 4.46 0.55
N THR A 35 -2.63 4.69 -0.09
CA THR A 35 -3.91 4.12 0.35
C THR A 35 -3.87 2.58 0.31
N ALA A 36 -3.29 2.01 -0.74
CA ALA A 36 -3.10 0.56 -0.87
C ALA A 36 -2.19 -0.01 0.23
N SER A 37 -1.10 0.69 0.59
CA SER A 37 -0.23 0.26 1.70
C SER A 37 -1.01 0.11 3.01
N VAL A 38 -1.78 1.15 3.37
CA VAL A 38 -2.55 1.15 4.62
C VAL A 38 -3.58 0.02 4.62
N ALA A 39 -4.26 -0.19 3.48
CA ALA A 39 -5.22 -1.28 3.34
C ALA A 39 -4.58 -2.68 3.50
N ILE A 40 -3.38 -2.88 2.95
CA ILE A 40 -2.63 -4.13 3.08
C ILE A 40 -2.21 -4.37 4.54
N ASP A 41 -1.68 -3.35 5.22
CA ASP A 41 -1.28 -3.47 6.62
C ASP A 41 -2.47 -3.82 7.52
N ILE A 42 -3.63 -3.18 7.32
CA ILE A 42 -4.87 -3.51 8.05
C ILE A 42 -5.30 -4.94 7.76
N ALA A 43 -5.32 -5.36 6.48
CA ALA A 43 -5.75 -6.69 6.09
C ALA A 43 -4.86 -7.80 6.66
N LEU A 44 -3.54 -7.59 6.65
CA LEU A 44 -2.57 -8.54 7.21
C LEU A 44 -2.70 -8.63 8.73
N ASN A 45 -2.82 -7.49 9.41
CA ASN A 45 -3.01 -7.48 10.86
C ASN A 45 -4.30 -8.21 11.26
N PHE A 46 -5.41 -7.99 10.53
CA PHE A 46 -6.67 -8.70 10.76
C PHE A 46 -6.55 -10.22 10.48
N TRP A 47 -5.82 -10.59 9.43
CA TRP A 47 -5.59 -12.00 9.10
C TRP A 47 -4.73 -12.72 10.14
N GLN A 48 -3.68 -12.05 10.64
CA GLN A 48 -2.81 -12.54 11.71
C GLN A 48 -3.51 -12.61 13.07
N GLU A 49 -4.51 -11.77 13.33
CA GLU A 49 -5.30 -11.85 14.56
C GLU A 49 -6.25 -13.06 14.54
N LYS A 50 -6.70 -13.46 13.36
CA LYS A 50 -7.63 -14.57 13.17
C LYS A 50 -6.96 -15.95 13.17
N ASN A 51 -5.66 -16.03 12.86
CA ASN A 51 -4.87 -17.26 12.72
C ASN A 51 -3.80 -17.40 13.80
#